data_AF-A0A3D4F9H7-F1
#
_entry.id   AF-A0A3D4F9H7-F1
#
_cell.length_a   1.000
_cell.length_b   1.000
_cell.length_c   1.000
_cell.angle_alpha   90.00
_cell.angle_beta   90.00
_cell.angle_gamma   90.00
#
_symmetry.space_group_name_H-M   'P 1'
#
loop_
_entity.id
_entity.type
_entity.pdbx_description
1 polymer ?
#
loop_
_entity_poly.entity_id
_entity_poly.type
_entity_poly.pdbx_seq_one_letter_code
_entity_poly.pdbx_strand_id
1 'polypeptide(L)'
;MGQETTSDPKLRVLVGVTGASGAIYTQRLLQHLCRYQVQTHLIMSPYASQVIEAELPGGLVVPDKVQRHQSKSMNLPFASGSNPPDAMVVVPCSMGTLARIAQGTSEDAMLRCADVVLKERRKLILVTRETPLNLIHIRNMEAVTEAGGVIMPASPHFYHQPKTIEEIADTVVTRILDHIGVQHQVGSRWQQ
;
A
#
# COMPACT_ATOMS: atom_id res chain seq x y z
N MET A 1 29.32 -23.62 -2.87
CA MET A 1 27.99 -23.57 -3.50
C MET A 1 26.96 -23.62 -2.38
N GLY A 2 26.68 -22.48 -1.77
CA GLY A 2 25.75 -22.38 -0.65
C GLY A 2 24.33 -22.51 -1.17
N GLN A 3 23.58 -23.48 -0.67
CA GLN A 3 22.17 -23.65 -0.98
C GLN A 3 21.41 -22.41 -0.47
N GLU A 4 20.82 -21.65 -1.39
CA GLU A 4 19.78 -20.68 -1.05
C GLU A 4 18.60 -21.48 -0.50
N THR A 5 18.50 -21.56 0.83
CA THR A 5 17.29 -22.02 1.49
C THR A 5 16.19 -21.01 1.17
N THR A 6 15.33 -21.33 0.20
CA THR A 6 14.08 -20.61 -0.05
C THR A 6 13.16 -20.88 1.14
N SER A 7 13.35 -20.15 2.23
CA SER A 7 12.39 -20.14 3.33
C SER A 7 11.08 -19.57 2.80
N ASP A 8 9.96 -20.23 3.10
CA ASP A 8 8.63 -19.73 2.73
C ASP A 8 8.46 -18.26 3.14
N PRO A 9 7.75 -17.46 2.31
CA PRO A 9 7.50 -16.05 2.63
C PRO A 9 6.78 -15.94 3.98
N LYS A 10 7.31 -15.11 4.87
CA LYS A 10 6.78 -14.92 6.23
C LYS A 10 5.50 -14.10 6.26
N LEU A 11 5.25 -13.29 5.23
CA LEU A 11 4.11 -12.38 5.13
C LEU A 11 3.59 -12.33 3.69
N ARG A 12 2.27 -12.24 3.54
CA ARG A 12 1.57 -11.96 2.29
C ARG A 12 0.98 -10.56 2.34
N VAL A 13 1.45 -9.68 1.46
CA VAL A 13 1.04 -8.27 1.42
C VAL A 13 0.36 -7.98 0.09
N LEU A 14 -0.84 -7.42 0.16
CA LEU A 14 -1.54 -6.88 -1.00
C LEU A 14 -1.31 -5.38 -1.10
N VAL A 15 -0.68 -4.93 -2.17
CA VAL A 15 -0.48 -3.51 -2.50
C VAL A 15 -1.57 -3.08 -3.48
N GLY A 16 -2.42 -2.14 -3.06
CA GLY A 16 -3.39 -1.46 -3.90
C GLY A 16 -2.86 -0.13 -4.40
N VAL A 17 -3.01 0.18 -5.68
CA VAL A 17 -2.59 1.47 -6.27
C VAL A 17 -3.78 2.18 -6.87
N THR A 18 -4.00 3.44 -6.48
CA THR A 18 -5.15 4.23 -6.92
C THR A 18 -4.73 5.52 -7.62
N GLY A 19 -5.69 6.22 -8.24
CA GLY A 19 -5.45 7.45 -8.99
C GLY A 19 -5.20 8.71 -8.14
N ALA A 20 -4.42 8.62 -7.07
CA ALA A 20 -3.90 9.80 -6.37
C ALA A 20 -2.41 9.99 -6.72
N SER A 21 -1.91 11.24 -6.72
CA SER A 21 -0.46 11.48 -6.93
C SER A 21 0.37 10.80 -5.85
N GLY A 22 1.60 10.45 -6.19
CA GLY A 22 2.53 9.76 -5.31
C GLY A 22 2.92 8.38 -5.83
N ALA A 23 2.95 8.18 -7.15
CA ALA A 23 3.36 6.91 -7.76
C ALA A 23 4.77 6.46 -7.30
N ILE A 24 5.63 7.41 -6.93
CA ILE A 24 6.94 7.13 -6.33
C ILE A 24 6.85 6.31 -5.04
N TYR A 25 5.84 6.52 -4.18
CA TYR A 25 5.67 5.73 -2.95
C TYR A 25 5.41 4.26 -3.27
N THR A 26 4.60 3.98 -4.30
CA THR A 26 4.36 2.62 -4.81
C THR A 26 5.65 2.02 -5.36
N GLN A 27 6.37 2.76 -6.20
CA GLN A 27 7.62 2.31 -6.81
C GLN A 27 8.65 1.91 -5.74
N ARG A 28 8.82 2.75 -4.72
CA ARG A 28 9.74 2.53 -3.60
C ARG A 28 9.28 1.37 -2.72
N LEU A 29 7.99 1.29 -2.38
CA LEU A 29 7.46 0.17 -1.57
C LEU A 29 7.70 -1.18 -2.26
N LEU A 30 7.39 -1.30 -3.56
CA LEU A 30 7.61 -2.55 -4.31
C LEU A 30 9.10 -2.93 -4.38
N GLN A 31 9.99 -1.95 -4.58
CA GLN A 31 11.45 -2.16 -4.59
C GLN A 31 12.00 -2.64 -3.25
N HIS A 32 11.40 -2.21 -2.14
CA HIS A 32 11.84 -2.63 -0.81
C HIS A 32 11.23 -3.97 -0.41
N LEU A 33 9.93 -4.19 -0.62
CA LEU A 33 9.27 -5.46 -0.27
C LEU A 33 9.92 -6.67 -0.96
N CYS A 34 10.36 -6.53 -2.22
CA CYS A 34 10.99 -7.63 -2.95
C CYS A 34 12.38 -8.05 -2.43
N ARG A 35 13.00 -7.24 -1.56
CA ARG A 35 14.28 -7.54 -0.90
C ARG A 35 14.12 -8.37 0.37
N TYR A 36 12.89 -8.49 0.87
CA TYR A 36 12.59 -9.19 2.13
C TYR A 36 11.73 -10.42 1.87
N GLN A 37 11.50 -11.23 2.92
CA GLN A 37 10.70 -12.46 2.85
C GLN A 37 9.19 -12.17 2.83
N VAL A 38 8.74 -11.40 1.84
CA VAL A 38 7.34 -10.98 1.66
C VAL A 38 6.83 -11.42 0.30
N GLN A 39 5.76 -12.20 0.29
CA GLN A 39 4.99 -12.48 -0.92
C GLN A 39 4.14 -11.27 -1.24
N THR A 40 4.54 -10.54 -2.28
CA THR A 40 3.90 -9.28 -2.65
C THR A 40 2.92 -9.50 -3.79
N HIS A 41 1.70 -9.00 -3.60
CA HIS A 41 0.68 -8.96 -4.64
C HIS A 41 0.33 -7.51 -4.96
N LEU A 42 -0.03 -7.23 -6.21
CA LEU A 42 -0.32 -5.90 -6.70
C LEU A 42 -1.69 -5.88 -7.38
N ILE A 43 -2.52 -4.92 -7.00
CA ILE A 43 -3.78 -4.61 -7.68
C ILE A 43 -3.85 -3.12 -7.94
N MET A 44 -4.26 -2.72 -9.15
CA MET A 44 -4.30 -1.32 -9.56
C MET A 44 -5.70 -0.93 -10.00
N SER A 45 -6.15 0.25 -9.59
CA SER A 45 -7.39 0.85 -10.11
C SER A 45 -7.17 1.34 -11.56
N PRO A 46 -8.23 1.53 -12.36
CA PRO A 46 -8.10 2.07 -13.72
C PRO A 46 -7.41 3.44 -13.79
N TYR A 47 -7.60 4.30 -12.78
CA TYR A 47 -6.99 5.63 -12.75
C TYR A 47 -5.52 5.64 -12.29
N ALA A 48 -5.01 4.51 -11.77
CA ALA A 48 -3.61 4.44 -11.31
C ALA A 48 -2.64 4.54 -12.49
N SER A 49 -2.96 3.96 -13.65
CA SER A 49 -2.09 4.00 -14.83
C SER A 49 -1.88 5.43 -15.35
N GLN A 50 -2.93 6.25 -15.34
CA GLN A 50 -2.85 7.65 -15.77
C GLN A 50 -1.90 8.46 -14.89
N VAL A 51 -1.96 8.26 -13.57
CA VAL A 51 -1.05 8.92 -12.63
C VAL A 51 0.39 8.41 -12.78
N ILE A 52 0.57 7.09 -12.92
CA ILE A 52 1.90 6.49 -13.12
C ILE A 52 2.55 7.05 -14.39
N GLU A 53 1.81 7.15 -15.49
CA GLU A 53 2.31 7.70 -16.75
C GLU A 53 2.72 9.17 -16.61
N ALA A 54 1.95 9.96 -15.86
CA ALA A 54 2.25 11.37 -15.64
C ALA A 54 3.45 11.61 -14.69
N GLU A 55 3.68 10.72 -13.73
CA GLU A 55 4.63 10.96 -12.61
C GLU A 55 5.92 10.17 -12.69
N LEU A 56 5.91 9.01 -13.36
CA LEU A 56 7.08 8.13 -13.48
C LEU A 56 7.47 8.01 -14.95
N PRO A 57 8.49 8.76 -15.40
CA PRO A 57 9.08 8.54 -16.71
C PRO A 57 9.57 7.09 -16.84
N GLY A 58 9.04 6.34 -17.82
CA GLY A 58 9.30 4.91 -17.98
C GLY A 58 8.31 3.97 -17.26
N GLY A 59 7.33 4.54 -16.54
CA GLY A 59 6.27 3.81 -15.87
C GLY A 59 6.69 3.14 -14.56
N LEU A 60 5.75 2.40 -13.96
CA LEU A 60 5.98 1.65 -12.73
C LEU A 60 6.80 0.38 -13.03
N VAL A 61 8.01 0.31 -12.49
CA VAL A 61 8.85 -0.88 -12.52
C VAL A 61 8.40 -1.84 -11.43
N VAL A 62 7.70 -2.90 -11.82
CA VAL A 62 7.21 -3.94 -10.91
C VAL A 62 8.19 -5.13 -10.95
N PRO A 63 8.83 -5.49 -9.82
CA PRO A 63 9.75 -6.62 -9.75
C PRO A 63 9.08 -7.95 -10.15
N ASP A 64 9.83 -8.86 -10.77
CA ASP A 64 9.31 -10.14 -11.30
C ASP A 64 8.62 -11.02 -10.24
N LYS A 65 9.05 -10.91 -8.98
CA LYS A 65 8.48 -11.67 -7.85
C LYS A 65 7.10 -11.17 -7.40
N VAL A 66 6.61 -10.03 -7.92
CA VAL A 66 5.32 -9.44 -7.55
C VAL A 66 4.20 -10.03 -8.41
N GLN A 67 3.20 -10.61 -7.77
CA GLN A 67 2.04 -11.19 -8.45
C GLN A 67 0.98 -10.11 -8.74
N ARG A 68 0.61 -9.93 -10.01
CA ARG A 68 -0.36 -8.90 -10.42
C ARG A 68 -1.77 -9.46 -10.53
N HIS A 69 -2.75 -8.69 -10.06
CA HIS A 69 -4.18 -9.00 -10.13
C HIS A 69 -4.95 -7.92 -10.89
N GLN A 70 -6.01 -8.32 -11.57
CA GLN A 70 -6.90 -7.40 -12.28
C GLN A 70 -8.05 -6.95 -11.36
N SER A 71 -8.36 -5.66 -11.37
CA SER A 71 -9.41 -5.07 -10.51
C SER A 71 -10.83 -5.58 -10.80
N LYS A 72 -11.10 -6.02 -12.03
CA LYS A 72 -12.39 -6.58 -12.46
C LYS A 72 -12.53 -8.08 -12.27
N SER A 73 -11.49 -8.75 -11.76
CA SER A 73 -11.51 -10.19 -11.49
C SER A 73 -11.60 -10.43 -10.00
N MET A 74 -12.61 -11.18 -9.57
CA MET A 74 -12.71 -11.66 -8.18
C MET A 74 -11.89 -12.93 -7.94
N ASN A 75 -11.21 -13.44 -8.97
CA ASN A 75 -10.37 -14.63 -8.89
C ASN A 75 -8.97 -14.29 -8.35
N LEU A 76 -8.92 -13.85 -7.10
CA LEU A 76 -7.70 -13.65 -6.33
C LEU A 76 -7.92 -14.13 -4.89
N PRO A 77 -6.89 -14.65 -4.20
CA PRO A 77 -7.05 -15.26 -2.88
C PRO A 77 -7.72 -14.34 -1.85
N PHE A 78 -7.42 -13.04 -1.94
CA PHE A 78 -7.79 -12.03 -0.94
C PHE A 78 -9.23 -11.51 -1.06
N ALA A 79 -9.98 -11.89 -2.11
CA ALA A 79 -11.40 -11.55 -2.22
C ALA A 79 -12.30 -12.38 -1.28
N SER A 80 -11.74 -13.40 -0.62
CA SER A 80 -12.41 -14.25 0.37
C SER A 80 -11.75 -14.13 1.74
N GLY A 81 -12.57 -14.07 2.79
CA GLY A 81 -12.11 -14.11 4.18
C GLY A 81 -11.55 -15.46 4.63
N SER A 82 -11.71 -16.52 3.84
CA SER A 82 -11.04 -17.80 4.09
C SER A 82 -9.54 -17.78 3.72
N ASN A 83 -9.09 -16.74 3.01
CA ASN A 83 -7.70 -16.60 2.61
C ASN A 83 -7.25 -15.12 2.56
N PRO A 84 -7.35 -14.37 3.67
CA PRO A 84 -7.01 -12.96 3.69
C PRO A 84 -5.48 -12.77 3.66
N PRO A 85 -4.98 -11.62 3.17
CA PRO A 85 -3.57 -11.29 3.29
C PRO A 85 -3.23 -10.97 4.76
N ASP A 86 -1.94 -10.98 5.10
CA ASP A 86 -1.48 -10.55 6.42
C ASP A 86 -1.63 -9.02 6.59
N ALA A 87 -1.41 -8.29 5.50
CA ALA A 87 -1.69 -6.86 5.41
C ALA A 87 -2.11 -6.43 4.00
N MET A 88 -2.90 -5.37 3.92
CA MET A 88 -3.18 -4.64 2.69
C MET A 88 -2.76 -3.18 2.86
N VAL A 89 -2.04 -2.67 1.86
CA VAL A 89 -1.60 -1.27 1.80
C VAL A 89 -2.12 -0.65 0.52
N VAL A 90 -2.95 0.37 0.62
CA VAL A 90 -3.35 1.18 -0.55
C VAL A 90 -2.44 2.39 -0.63
N VAL A 91 -1.53 2.41 -1.61
CA VAL A 91 -0.52 3.46 -1.77
C VAL A 91 -0.26 3.79 -3.24
N PRO A 92 -0.45 5.06 -3.65
CA PRO A 92 -1.24 6.08 -2.95
C PRO A 92 -2.74 5.72 -2.91
N CYS A 93 -3.45 6.23 -1.91
CA CYS A 93 -4.89 6.10 -1.72
C CYS A 93 -5.60 7.41 -2.07
N SER A 94 -6.47 7.38 -3.08
CA SER A 94 -7.32 8.51 -3.46
C SER A 94 -8.49 8.66 -2.52
N MET A 95 -8.98 9.88 -2.37
CA MET A 95 -10.11 10.16 -1.48
C MET A 95 -11.40 9.47 -1.94
N GLY A 96 -11.55 9.22 -3.25
CA GLY A 96 -12.66 8.42 -3.79
C GLY A 96 -12.56 6.93 -3.43
N THR A 97 -11.35 6.35 -3.40
CA THR A 97 -11.17 4.97 -2.91
C THR A 97 -11.36 4.89 -1.40
N LEU A 98 -10.80 5.84 -0.64
CA LEU A 98 -11.05 5.96 0.80
C LEU A 98 -12.55 5.99 1.11
N ALA A 99 -13.31 6.84 0.42
CA ALA A 99 -14.75 6.96 0.62
C ALA A 99 -15.47 5.61 0.38
N ARG A 100 -15.15 4.91 -0.70
CA ARG A 100 -15.76 3.62 -1.01
C ARG A 100 -15.41 2.52 -0.02
N ILE A 101 -14.19 2.53 0.51
CA ILE A 101 -13.79 1.63 1.61
C ILE A 101 -14.58 1.98 2.87
N ALA A 102 -14.66 3.26 3.24
CA ALA A 102 -15.40 3.72 4.42
C ALA A 102 -16.88 3.34 4.37
N GLN A 103 -17.49 3.36 3.18
CA GLN A 103 -18.89 3.00 2.96
C GLN A 103 -19.10 1.50 2.67
N GLY A 104 -18.04 0.69 2.59
CA GLY A 104 -18.13 -0.76 2.36
C GLY A 104 -18.74 -1.15 1.00
N THR A 105 -18.56 -0.35 -0.06
CA THR A 105 -19.27 -0.59 -1.32
C THR A 105 -18.88 -1.89 -2.02
N SER A 106 -17.62 -2.32 -1.84
CA SER A 106 -17.08 -3.58 -2.37
C SER A 106 -17.36 -3.82 -3.87
N GLU A 107 -17.40 -2.75 -4.68
CA GLU A 107 -17.81 -2.79 -6.09
C GLU A 107 -16.75 -3.36 -7.05
N ASP A 108 -15.49 -3.45 -6.61
CA ASP A 108 -14.40 -4.05 -7.36
C ASP A 108 -13.52 -4.94 -6.47
N ALA A 109 -12.57 -5.66 -7.07
CA ALA A 109 -11.73 -6.60 -6.35
C ALA A 109 -10.83 -5.92 -5.31
N MET A 110 -10.37 -4.68 -5.52
CA MET A 110 -9.56 -3.94 -4.55
C MET A 110 -10.41 -3.58 -3.33
N LEU A 111 -11.58 -3.01 -3.56
CA LEU A 111 -12.52 -2.62 -2.51
C LEU A 111 -13.02 -3.84 -1.74
N ARG A 112 -13.27 -4.96 -2.43
CA ARG A 112 -13.58 -6.23 -1.78
C ARG A 112 -12.45 -6.71 -0.88
N CYS A 113 -11.20 -6.66 -1.34
CA CYS A 113 -10.07 -7.06 -0.52
C CYS A 113 -9.95 -6.19 0.74
N ALA A 114 -10.18 -4.88 0.63
CA ALA A 114 -10.17 -3.98 1.78
C ALA A 114 -11.27 -4.32 2.80
N ASP A 115 -12.49 -4.61 2.32
CA ASP A 115 -13.62 -5.08 3.13
C ASP A 115 -13.29 -6.41 3.84
N VAL A 116 -12.70 -7.36 3.12
CA VAL A 116 -12.22 -8.63 3.69
C VAL A 116 -11.16 -8.39 4.76
N VAL A 117 -10.19 -7.51 4.51
CA VAL A 117 -9.13 -7.20 5.47
C VAL A 117 -9.71 -6.62 6.75
N LEU A 118 -10.67 -5.69 6.66
CA LEU A 118 -11.33 -5.10 7.83
C LEU A 118 -12.16 -6.14 8.61
N LYS A 119 -13.00 -6.92 7.94
CA LYS A 119 -13.89 -7.88 8.62
C LYS A 119 -13.13 -9.03 9.27
N GLU A 120 -11.99 -9.43 8.70
CA GLU A 120 -11.09 -10.46 9.25
C GLU A 120 -10.07 -9.90 10.26
N ARG A 121 -10.22 -8.62 10.64
CA ARG A 121 -9.34 -7.93 11.60
C ARG A 121 -7.86 -8.00 11.21
N ARG A 122 -7.60 -7.92 9.90
CA ARG A 122 -6.26 -7.82 9.32
C ARG A 122 -5.86 -6.36 9.14
N LYS A 123 -4.58 -6.13 8.88
CA LYS A 123 -4.02 -4.79 8.82
C LYS A 123 -4.34 -4.12 7.48
N LEU A 124 -5.17 -3.09 7.51
CA LEU A 124 -5.40 -2.19 6.38
C LEU A 124 -4.66 -0.87 6.61
N ILE A 125 -3.79 -0.47 5.69
CA ILE A 125 -3.12 0.84 5.70
C ILE A 125 -3.55 1.61 4.45
N LEU A 126 -4.13 2.79 4.64
CA LEU A 126 -4.50 3.69 3.55
C LEU A 126 -3.55 4.88 3.53
N VAL A 127 -2.70 4.94 2.51
CA VAL A 127 -1.71 6.01 2.35
C VAL A 127 -2.33 7.17 1.57
N THR A 128 -3.10 8.01 2.26
CA THR A 128 -3.87 9.08 1.62
C THR A 128 -2.95 10.18 1.07
N ARG A 129 -3.24 10.66 -0.14
CA ARG A 129 -2.55 11.82 -0.72
C ARG A 129 -3.58 12.84 -1.20
N GLU A 130 -3.87 13.82 -0.35
CA GLU A 130 -4.72 14.95 -0.70
C GLU A 130 -4.39 16.18 0.16
N THR A 131 -4.52 17.37 -0.40
CA THR A 131 -4.48 18.63 0.34
C THR A 131 -5.08 19.78 -0.49
N PRO A 132 -5.92 20.66 0.09
CA PRO A 132 -6.48 20.61 1.44
C PRO A 132 -7.54 19.51 1.62
N LEU A 133 -7.87 19.22 2.88
CA LEU A 133 -8.94 18.26 3.21
C LEU A 133 -10.26 18.99 3.44
N ASN A 134 -11.35 18.43 2.89
CA ASN A 134 -12.71 18.85 3.23
C ASN A 134 -13.27 17.97 4.38
N LEU A 135 -14.43 18.33 4.92
CA LEU A 135 -15.05 17.58 6.02
C LEU A 135 -15.44 16.14 5.64
N ILE A 136 -15.81 15.89 4.39
CA ILE A 136 -16.20 14.56 3.90
C ILE A 136 -14.98 13.62 3.95
N HIS A 137 -13.82 14.12 3.53
CA HIS A 137 -12.56 13.42 3.63
C HIS A 137 -12.25 13.01 5.07
N ILE A 138 -12.38 13.96 6.01
CA ILE A 138 -12.10 13.72 7.44
C ILE A 138 -13.05 12.67 8.03
N ARG A 139 -14.36 12.77 7.75
CA ARG A 139 -15.35 11.78 8.21
C ARG A 139 -15.08 10.38 7.67
N ASN A 140 -14.63 10.26 6.41
CA ASN A 140 -14.26 8.96 5.86
C ASN A 140 -12.97 8.41 6.49
N MET A 141 -12.00 9.28 6.80
CA MET A 141 -10.78 8.89 7.54
C MET A 141 -11.11 8.41 8.96
N GLU A 142 -12.02 9.11 9.65
CA GLU A 142 -12.55 8.72 10.96
C GLU A 142 -13.22 7.35 10.89
N ALA A 143 -14.18 7.14 9.98
CA ALA A 143 -14.90 5.88 9.84
C ALA A 143 -13.97 4.67 9.59
N VAL A 144 -12.96 4.81 8.73
CA VAL A 144 -11.98 3.74 8.49
C VAL A 144 -11.13 3.50 9.75
N THR A 145 -10.77 4.54 10.48
CA THR A 145 -10.00 4.42 11.73
C THR A 145 -10.81 3.68 12.79
N GLU A 146 -12.10 4.01 12.96
CA GLU A 146 -13.02 3.33 13.88
C GLU A 146 -13.22 1.86 13.50
N ALA A 147 -13.21 1.54 12.19
CA ALA A 147 -13.27 0.16 11.70
C ALA A 147 -11.97 -0.65 11.95
N GLY A 148 -10.89 -0.01 12.40
CA GLY A 148 -9.59 -0.62 12.70
C GLY A 148 -8.55 -0.50 11.57
N GLY A 149 -8.85 0.28 10.52
CA GLY A 149 -7.88 0.64 9.49
C GLY A 149 -6.92 1.74 9.97
N VAL A 150 -5.76 1.84 9.32
CA VAL A 150 -4.76 2.88 9.59
C VAL A 150 -4.80 3.92 8.48
N ILE A 151 -5.11 5.17 8.83
CA ILE A 151 -4.91 6.32 7.95
C ILE A 151 -3.47 6.81 8.10
N MET A 152 -2.70 6.72 7.02
CA MET A 152 -1.29 7.11 6.99
C MET A 152 -1.07 8.14 5.87
N PRO A 153 -1.38 9.43 6.08
CA PRO A 153 -1.19 10.43 5.05
C PRO A 153 0.25 10.42 4.52
N ALA A 154 0.42 10.65 3.22
CA ALA A 154 1.72 10.80 2.57
C ALA A 154 2.41 12.12 2.98
N SER A 155 2.74 12.23 4.27
CA SER A 155 3.35 13.40 4.92
C SER A 155 4.78 13.01 5.34
N PRO A 156 5.78 13.14 4.44
CA PRO A 156 7.15 12.74 4.73
C PRO A 156 7.77 13.62 5.82
N HIS A 157 8.78 13.08 6.51
CA HIS A 157 9.53 13.81 7.53
C HIS A 157 10.91 14.26 7.01
N PHE A 158 11.47 15.32 7.60
CA PHE A 158 12.71 15.95 7.12
C PHE A 158 13.87 15.90 8.12
N TYR A 159 13.67 15.30 9.29
CA TYR A 159 14.66 15.34 10.37
C TYR A 159 15.96 14.55 10.07
N HIS A 160 15.96 13.70 9.05
CA HIS A 160 17.17 13.02 8.54
C HIS A 160 17.81 13.71 7.33
N GLN A 161 17.35 14.91 6.96
CA GLN A 161 17.89 15.73 5.88
C GLN A 161 18.09 14.98 4.55
N PRO A 162 17.01 14.35 4.02
CA PRO A 162 17.09 13.58 2.77
C PRO A 162 17.63 14.45 1.62
N LYS A 163 18.47 13.84 0.78
CA LYS A 163 19.16 14.49 -0.35
C LYS A 163 18.47 14.24 -1.68
N THR A 164 17.60 13.24 -1.76
CA THR A 164 16.88 12.88 -2.99
C THR A 164 15.38 12.75 -2.74
N ILE A 165 14.60 12.80 -3.82
CA ILE A 165 13.14 12.62 -3.76
C ILE A 165 12.83 11.19 -3.29
N GLU A 166 13.64 10.20 -3.71
CA GLU A 166 13.52 8.81 -3.27
C GLU A 166 13.74 8.67 -1.77
N GLU A 167 14.72 9.38 -1.19
CA GLU A 167 14.95 9.39 0.26
C GLU A 167 13.79 10.05 1.02
N ILE A 168 13.21 11.13 0.47
CA ILE A 168 11.98 11.73 1.03
C ILE A 168 10.83 10.71 0.99
N ALA A 169 10.62 10.04 -0.15
CA ALA A 169 9.57 9.05 -0.31
C ALA A 169 9.76 7.84 0.63
N ASP A 170 11.01 7.42 0.82
CA ASP A 170 11.38 6.32 1.71
C ASP A 170 11.04 6.61 3.18
N THR A 171 10.89 7.87 3.59
CA THR A 171 10.41 8.19 4.94
C THR A 171 8.98 7.69 5.19
N VAL A 172 8.09 7.80 4.20
CA VAL A 172 6.73 7.27 4.25
C VAL A 172 6.77 5.74 4.12
N VAL A 173 7.56 5.21 3.18
CA VAL A 173 7.68 3.76 2.98
C VAL A 173 8.21 3.06 4.22
N THR A 174 9.17 3.65 4.93
CA THR A 174 9.68 3.13 6.21
C THR A 174 8.54 2.96 7.21
N ARG A 175 7.64 3.94 7.34
CA ARG A 175 6.47 3.83 8.23
C ARG A 175 5.50 2.73 7.78
N ILE A 176 5.31 2.55 6.48
CA ILE A 176 4.51 1.43 5.95
C ILE A 176 5.15 0.10 6.38
N LEU A 177 6.45 -0.08 6.14
CA LEU A 177 7.20 -1.30 6.45
C LEU A 177 7.20 -1.63 7.95
N ASP A 178 7.41 -0.63 8.80
CA ASP A 178 7.30 -0.74 10.26
C ASP A 178 5.91 -1.26 10.66
N HIS A 179 4.85 -0.66 10.10
CA HIS A 179 3.48 -1.01 10.46
C HIS A 179 3.07 -2.38 9.95
N ILE A 180 3.50 -2.83 8.77
CA ILE A 180 3.23 -4.20 8.31
C ILE A 180 4.03 -5.26 9.08
N GLY A 181 5.08 -4.87 9.82
CA GLY A 181 5.91 -5.77 10.62
C GLY A 181 7.07 -6.41 9.84
N VAL A 182 7.50 -5.79 8.74
CA VAL A 182 8.68 -6.24 7.98
C VAL A 182 9.94 -5.77 8.70
N GLN A 183 10.87 -6.68 8.96
CA GLN A 183 12.20 -6.31 9.45
C GLN A 183 13.02 -5.76 8.28
N HIS A 184 13.41 -4.48 8.35
CA HIS A 184 14.08 -3.79 7.25
C HIS A 184 15.20 -2.88 7.74
N GLN A 185 16.08 -2.49 6.81
CA GLN A 185 17.13 -1.48 7.00
C GLN A 185 16.86 -0.20 6.18
N VAL A 186 15.63 -0.06 5.65
CA VAL A 186 15.19 1.15 4.94
C VAL A 186 15.02 2.31 5.92
N GLY A 187 15.57 3.47 5.56
CA GLY A 187 15.50 4.67 6.39
C GLY A 187 16.36 4.58 7.66
N SER A 188 16.40 5.68 8.40
CA SER A 188 16.98 5.74 9.75
C SER A 188 15.86 5.72 10.79
N ARG A 189 16.10 5.05 11.90
CA ARG A 189 15.21 5.08 13.06
C ARG A 189 15.60 6.25 13.95
N TRP A 190 14.60 6.94 14.50
CA TRP A 190 14.84 8.06 15.40
C TRP A 190 15.63 7.59 16.63
N GLN A 191 16.78 8.22 16.88
CA GLN A 191 17.65 7.96 18.04
C GLN A 191 18.21 6.53 18.15
N GLN A 192 18.36 5.81 17.04
CA GLN A 192 19.15 4.57 16.98
C GLN A 192 20.54 4.79 16.42
#